data_AF-A0A923CRN2-F1
#
_entry.id   AF-A0A923CRN2-F1
#
_cell.length_a   1.000
_cell.length_b   1.000
_cell.length_c   1.000
_cell.angle_alpha   90.00
_cell.angle_beta   90.00
_cell.angle_gamma   90.00
#
_symmetry.space_group_name_H-M   'P 1'
#
loop_
_entity.id
_entity.type
_entity.pdbx_description
1 polymer ?
#
loop_
_entity_poly.entity_id
_entity_poly.type
_entity_poly.pdbx_seq_one_letter_code
_entity_poly.pdbx_strand_id
1 'polypeptide(L)'
;MRPVSLSRVEVGGAVKCLACAHGCIVAEGRTGLCGVRRTVKGGLQSLVYGLPASVALDPIEKKPLYHFLPGSTALSLGTFGCNFTCAFCQNYELSQARDADDALLRLPFLDPEAVVQLALRQGASSIACTYNEPAVWAEYALDIATVARQADLRTVFVSNGFYSHELLHEALPLIDAYNIDLKSFSDDFYRRVCGGRLQPVLDAIRAIHDAGSWEEITSLIIPGLNDSENELRAMAHFVASIDPAMPWHVSRFFPMYHMLDTPITPAASIERAVQVGQEEGLLHVYSGNLPGHDGAGDTVCPQCGATVIERQGYTVTARTGLTCPTCGTRVKGVER
;
A
#
# COMPACT_ATOMS: atom_id res chain seq x y z
N MET A 1 -7.61 -21.97 -9.00
CA MET A 1 -6.36 -21.73 -9.76
C MET A 1 -6.71 -21.08 -11.08
N ARG A 2 -6.01 -20.02 -11.47
CA ARG A 2 -6.21 -19.32 -12.76
C ARG A 2 -4.86 -18.98 -13.41
N PRO A 3 -4.71 -19.07 -14.74
CA PRO A 3 -3.47 -18.68 -15.41
C PRO A 3 -3.13 -17.21 -15.12
N VAL A 4 -1.85 -16.89 -15.00
CA VAL A 4 -1.38 -15.51 -14.81
C VAL A 4 -0.76 -14.94 -16.09
N SER A 5 -1.12 -13.70 -16.44
CA SER A 5 -0.57 -12.99 -17.59
C SER A 5 0.86 -12.50 -17.36
N LEU A 6 1.19 -12.12 -16.12
CA LEU A 6 2.50 -11.60 -15.73
C LEU A 6 3.52 -12.74 -15.55
N SER A 7 3.79 -13.46 -16.64
CA SER A 7 4.77 -14.54 -16.69
C SER A 7 5.34 -14.77 -18.08
N ARG A 8 6.52 -15.39 -18.13
CA ARG A 8 7.19 -15.79 -19.37
C ARG A 8 7.77 -17.18 -19.22
N VAL A 9 7.49 -18.06 -20.17
CA VAL A 9 8.09 -19.40 -20.21
C VAL A 9 9.57 -19.27 -20.59
N GLU A 10 10.43 -19.91 -19.81
CA GLU A 10 11.87 -19.97 -20.04
C GLU A 10 12.27 -21.31 -20.65
N VAL A 11 13.50 -21.38 -21.19
CA VAL A 11 14.05 -22.62 -21.75
C VAL A 11 14.13 -23.69 -20.66
N GLY A 12 13.60 -24.88 -20.93
CA GLY A 12 13.55 -26.00 -19.96
C GLY A 12 12.25 -26.10 -19.15
N GLY A 13 11.22 -25.31 -19.47
CA GLY A 13 9.87 -25.46 -18.91
C GLY A 13 9.64 -24.77 -17.56
N ALA A 14 10.66 -24.12 -17.00
CA ALA A 14 10.49 -23.19 -15.89
C ALA A 14 9.78 -21.90 -16.36
N VAL A 15 9.09 -21.22 -15.45
CA VAL A 15 8.34 -20.00 -15.78
C VAL A 15 8.87 -18.84 -14.95
N LYS A 16 9.30 -17.76 -15.61
CA LYS A 16 9.67 -16.51 -14.97
C LYS A 16 8.40 -15.73 -14.60
N CYS A 17 8.24 -15.41 -13.32
CA CYS A 17 7.19 -14.54 -12.82
C CYS A 17 7.57 -13.07 -13.02
N LEU A 18 6.65 -12.26 -13.52
CA LEU A 18 6.85 -10.85 -13.87
C LEU A 18 5.93 -9.90 -13.10
N ALA A 19 5.48 -10.25 -11.89
CA ALA A 19 4.63 -9.34 -11.10
C ALA A 19 5.36 -8.55 -10.03
N CYS A 20 6.57 -8.93 -9.65
CA CYS A 20 7.35 -8.18 -8.65
C CYS A 20 8.84 -8.22 -8.97
N ALA A 21 9.60 -7.31 -8.37
CA ALA A 21 11.03 -7.15 -8.62
C ALA A 21 11.92 -8.32 -8.15
N HIS A 22 11.34 -9.38 -7.56
CA HIS A 22 12.06 -10.65 -7.35
C HIS A 22 12.32 -11.39 -8.66
N GLY A 23 11.42 -11.29 -9.64
CA GLY A 23 11.59 -11.97 -10.94
C GLY A 23 11.80 -13.48 -10.83
N CYS A 24 11.10 -14.15 -9.91
CA CYS A 24 11.29 -15.57 -9.60
C CYS A 24 11.23 -16.45 -10.85
N ILE A 25 12.17 -17.39 -11.00
CA ILE A 25 12.08 -18.49 -11.97
C ILE A 25 11.49 -19.69 -11.22
N VAL A 26 10.28 -20.10 -11.58
CA VAL A 26 9.48 -21.08 -10.84
C VAL A 26 9.43 -22.39 -11.64
N ALA A 27 10.07 -23.43 -11.08
CA ALA A 27 10.05 -24.78 -11.65
C ALA A 27 8.65 -25.41 -11.53
N GLU A 28 8.38 -26.42 -12.37
CA GLU A 28 7.12 -27.18 -12.38
C GLU A 28 6.76 -27.70 -10.97
N GLY A 29 5.51 -27.52 -10.56
CA GLY A 29 4.99 -27.93 -9.25
C GLY A 29 5.44 -27.06 -8.07
N ARG A 30 6.34 -26.08 -8.27
CA ARG A 30 6.82 -25.18 -7.22
C ARG A 30 6.08 -23.84 -7.25
N THR A 31 6.18 -23.10 -6.15
CA THR A 31 5.69 -21.73 -6.03
C THR A 31 6.83 -20.72 -6.05
N GLY A 32 6.54 -19.48 -6.45
CA GLY A 32 7.42 -18.34 -6.17
C GLY A 32 7.52 -18.03 -4.67
N LEU A 33 8.37 -17.06 -4.30
CA LEU A 33 8.62 -16.67 -2.90
C LEU A 33 7.36 -16.26 -2.12
N CYS A 34 6.34 -15.76 -2.82
CA CYS A 34 5.06 -15.37 -2.22
C CYS A 34 4.18 -16.55 -1.79
N GLY A 35 4.48 -17.77 -2.25
CA GLY A 35 3.70 -18.97 -1.94
C GLY A 35 2.40 -19.15 -2.75
N VAL A 36 2.00 -18.17 -3.55
CA VAL A 36 0.66 -18.17 -4.19
C VAL A 36 0.66 -18.16 -5.72
N ARG A 37 1.84 -18.21 -6.33
CA ARG A 37 2.02 -18.33 -7.78
C ARG A 37 2.78 -19.63 -8.08
N ARG A 38 2.09 -20.63 -8.64
CA ARG A 38 2.58 -22.00 -8.82
C ARG A 38 2.69 -22.36 -10.29
N THR A 39 3.78 -22.99 -10.70
CA THR A 39 3.88 -23.51 -12.08
C THR A 39 3.14 -24.84 -12.18
N VAL A 40 2.19 -24.95 -13.11
CA VAL A 40 1.38 -26.14 -13.38
C VAL A 40 1.26 -26.33 -14.89
N LYS A 41 1.64 -27.51 -15.38
CA LYS A 41 1.63 -27.87 -16.81
C LYS A 41 2.38 -26.85 -17.68
N GLY A 42 3.53 -26.37 -17.21
CA GLY A 42 4.39 -25.43 -17.94
C GLY A 42 3.89 -23.97 -17.97
N GLY A 43 2.86 -23.61 -17.19
CA GLY A 43 2.38 -22.24 -17.06
C GLY A 43 2.26 -21.81 -15.59
N LEU A 44 2.46 -20.52 -15.30
CA LEU A 44 2.28 -20.00 -13.95
C LEU A 44 0.78 -19.78 -13.67
N GLN A 45 0.33 -20.18 -12.49
CA GLN A 45 -1.06 -20.11 -12.04
C GLN A 45 -1.13 -19.36 -10.71
N SER A 46 -2.13 -18.51 -10.55
CA SER A 46 -2.50 -17.93 -9.26
C SER A 46 -3.33 -18.94 -8.46
N LEU A 47 -2.91 -19.20 -7.23
CA LEU A 47 -3.64 -20.05 -6.28
C LEU A 47 -4.76 -19.28 -5.57
N VAL A 48 -4.70 -17.95 -5.56
CA VAL A 48 -5.57 -17.06 -4.78
C VAL A 48 -6.52 -16.20 -5.61
N TYR A 49 -6.53 -16.36 -6.94
CA TYR A 49 -7.44 -15.61 -7.81
C TYR A 49 -8.91 -15.85 -7.40
N GLY A 50 -9.64 -14.78 -7.13
CA GLY A 50 -11.04 -14.83 -6.71
C GLY A 50 -11.25 -15.39 -5.30
N LEU A 51 -10.19 -15.53 -4.49
CA LEU A 51 -10.25 -16.08 -3.14
C LEU A 51 -9.72 -15.06 -2.12
N PRO A 52 -10.46 -13.96 -1.85
CA PRO A 52 -10.07 -13.03 -0.82
C PRO A 52 -10.09 -13.71 0.55
N ALA A 53 -9.01 -13.57 1.29
CA ALA A 53 -8.88 -14.09 2.65
C ALA A 53 -9.47 -13.11 3.69
N SER A 54 -9.55 -11.82 3.34
CA SER A 54 -10.18 -10.79 4.15
C SER A 54 -10.90 -9.79 3.24
N VAL A 55 -12.12 -9.41 3.64
CA VAL A 55 -12.94 -8.38 2.99
C VAL A 55 -13.58 -7.53 4.08
N ALA A 56 -13.37 -6.21 4.06
CA ALA A 56 -14.00 -5.29 4.99
C ALA A 56 -14.26 -3.92 4.37
N LEU A 57 -15.30 -3.22 4.84
CA LEU A 57 -15.49 -1.80 4.53
C LEU A 57 -14.67 -0.98 5.52
N ASP A 58 -13.59 -0.35 5.04
CA ASP A 58 -12.70 0.48 5.87
C ASP A 58 -12.81 1.95 5.45
N PRO A 59 -12.59 2.93 6.35
CA PRO A 59 -12.34 4.31 5.97
C PRO A 59 -11.10 4.44 5.08
N ILE A 60 -11.12 5.37 4.12
CA ILE A 60 -9.97 5.61 3.23
C ILE A 60 -8.75 6.12 4.02
N GLU A 61 -8.98 6.80 5.15
CA GLU A 61 -7.96 7.21 6.11
C GLU A 61 -7.16 6.02 6.68
N LYS A 62 -7.76 4.83 6.76
CA LYS A 62 -7.05 3.62 7.20
C LYS A 62 -6.09 3.07 6.12
N LYS A 63 -6.17 3.55 4.88
CA LYS A 63 -5.28 3.21 3.74
C LYS A 63 -4.18 4.25 3.55
N PRO A 64 -3.79 4.92 4.63
CA PRO A 64 -3.21 6.28 4.67
C PRO A 64 -3.33 7.08 3.38
N LEU A 65 -4.58 7.33 2.97
CA LEU A 65 -4.91 8.11 1.78
C LEU A 65 -5.74 9.33 2.20
N TYR A 66 -5.09 10.28 2.88
CA TYR A 66 -5.80 11.40 3.51
C TYR A 66 -6.28 12.42 2.49
N HIS A 67 -5.62 12.49 1.33
CA HIS A 67 -5.92 13.46 0.29
C HIS A 67 -6.63 12.82 -0.91
N PHE A 68 -6.95 11.53 -0.84
CA PHE A 68 -7.74 10.81 -1.83
C PHE A 68 -9.13 10.46 -1.27
N LEU A 69 -10.16 11.08 -1.82
CA LEU A 69 -11.56 10.90 -1.41
C LEU A 69 -11.77 11.02 0.11
N PRO A 70 -11.26 12.07 0.79
CA PRO A 70 -11.25 12.17 2.25
C PRO A 70 -12.63 11.97 2.88
N GLY A 71 -12.74 11.17 3.93
CA GLY A 71 -13.98 10.83 4.62
C GLY A 71 -14.83 9.81 3.86
N SER A 72 -14.24 9.08 2.91
CA SER A 72 -14.88 7.97 2.20
C SER A 72 -14.53 6.62 2.76
N THR A 73 -15.24 5.62 2.25
CA THR A 73 -15.01 4.21 2.56
C THR A 73 -14.52 3.49 1.32
N ALA A 74 -13.63 2.54 1.54
CA ALA A 74 -13.10 1.62 0.55
C ALA A 74 -13.48 0.19 0.92
N LEU A 75 -14.05 -0.55 -0.04
CA LEU A 75 -14.15 -2.00 0.11
C LEU A 75 -12.72 -2.55 0.01
N SER A 76 -12.20 -3.06 1.11
CA SER A 76 -10.83 -3.49 1.27
C SER A 76 -10.72 -4.99 1.16
N LEU A 77 -9.83 -5.47 0.30
CA LEU A 77 -9.60 -6.88 0.04
C LEU A 77 -8.13 -7.24 0.19
N GLY A 78 -7.88 -8.41 0.77
CA GLY A 78 -6.56 -9.03 0.81
C GLY A 78 -6.66 -10.53 0.59
N THR A 79 -5.58 -11.12 0.08
CA THR A 79 -5.45 -12.55 -0.18
C THR A 79 -4.36 -13.17 0.71
N PHE A 80 -4.03 -14.44 0.50
CA PHE A 80 -2.83 -15.03 1.09
C PHE A 80 -1.56 -14.67 0.31
N GLY A 81 -0.42 -14.73 0.99
CA GLY A 81 0.90 -14.57 0.40
C GLY A 81 1.36 -13.10 0.33
N CYS A 82 2.67 -12.89 0.26
CA CYS A 82 3.29 -11.59 0.12
C CYS A 82 4.68 -11.76 -0.49
N ASN A 83 5.15 -10.80 -1.29
CA ASN A 83 6.48 -10.85 -1.88
C ASN A 83 7.58 -10.42 -0.89
N PHE A 84 7.22 -9.83 0.25
CA PHE A 84 8.10 -9.52 1.39
C PHE A 84 7.88 -10.48 2.56
N THR A 85 8.89 -10.57 3.42
CA THR A 85 8.92 -11.35 4.67
C THR A 85 9.17 -10.45 5.88
N CYS A 86 8.56 -9.26 5.91
CA CYS A 86 8.74 -8.26 6.97
C CYS A 86 8.63 -8.87 8.37
N ALA A 87 9.69 -8.78 9.17
CA ALA A 87 9.73 -9.31 10.54
C ALA A 87 8.68 -8.66 11.47
N PHE A 88 8.22 -7.44 11.14
CA PHE A 88 7.21 -6.66 11.86
C PHE A 88 5.79 -6.75 11.25
N CYS A 89 5.54 -7.65 10.30
CA CYS A 89 4.29 -7.67 9.55
C CYS A 89 3.06 -7.79 10.48
N GLN A 90 2.15 -6.80 10.44
CA GLN A 90 0.94 -6.81 11.26
C GLN A 90 -0.11 -7.82 10.75
N ASN A 91 -0.06 -8.15 9.46
CA ASN A 91 -0.95 -9.11 8.80
C ASN A 91 -0.20 -10.41 8.44
N TYR A 92 0.72 -10.85 9.32
CA TYR A 92 1.59 -11.99 9.02
C TYR A 92 0.81 -13.29 8.79
N GLU A 93 -0.35 -13.47 9.43
CA GLU A 93 -1.22 -14.64 9.26
C GLU A 93 -1.67 -14.81 7.80
N LEU A 94 -1.96 -13.69 7.11
CA LEU A 94 -2.31 -13.69 5.70
C LEU A 94 -1.06 -13.65 4.81
N SER A 95 -0.14 -12.74 5.12
CA SER A 95 1.00 -12.38 4.27
C SER A 95 2.09 -13.45 4.25
N GLN A 96 2.28 -14.16 5.36
CA GLN A 96 3.35 -15.15 5.54
C GLN A 96 2.81 -16.59 5.49
N ALA A 97 1.52 -16.78 5.24
CA ALA A 97 0.98 -18.09 4.91
C ALA A 97 1.64 -18.61 3.62
N ARG A 98 2.49 -19.63 3.76
CA ARG A 98 3.05 -20.44 2.68
C ARG A 98 2.39 -21.81 2.80
N ASP A 99 2.00 -22.40 1.68
CA ASP A 99 1.30 -23.70 1.63
C ASP A 99 -0.11 -23.69 2.25
N ALA A 100 -0.86 -22.62 2.02
CA ALA A 100 -2.23 -22.45 2.50
C ALA A 100 -3.28 -23.30 1.74
N ASP A 101 -2.89 -24.39 1.06
CA ASP A 101 -3.76 -25.16 0.15
C ASP A 101 -5.09 -25.57 0.85
N ASP A 102 -5.04 -26.05 2.10
CA ASP A 102 -6.24 -26.40 2.89
C ASP A 102 -7.09 -25.19 3.31
N ALA A 103 -6.45 -24.06 3.62
CA ALA A 103 -7.15 -22.83 3.99
C ALA A 103 -7.84 -22.21 2.76
N LEU A 104 -7.21 -22.27 1.59
CA LEU A 104 -7.77 -21.80 0.32
C LEU A 104 -9.08 -22.52 -0.03
N LEU A 105 -9.19 -23.82 0.26
CA LEU A 105 -10.40 -24.60 0.03
C LEU A 105 -11.62 -24.11 0.83
N ARG A 106 -11.41 -23.31 1.88
CA ARG A 106 -12.47 -22.80 2.76
C ARG A 106 -12.88 -21.36 2.44
N LEU A 107 -12.14 -20.67 1.57
CA LEU A 107 -12.45 -19.29 1.23
C LEU A 107 -13.62 -19.21 0.25
N PRO A 108 -14.51 -18.22 0.41
CA PRO A 108 -15.55 -17.97 -0.58
C PRO A 108 -14.89 -17.51 -1.89
N PHE A 109 -15.41 -18.03 -3.01
CA PHE A 109 -15.05 -17.49 -4.31
C PHE A 109 -15.83 -16.19 -4.56
N LEU A 110 -15.12 -15.15 -4.94
CA LEU A 110 -15.66 -13.84 -5.29
C LEU A 110 -15.01 -13.42 -6.60
N ASP A 111 -15.78 -13.36 -7.68
CA ASP A 111 -15.30 -12.84 -8.96
C ASP A 111 -15.23 -11.30 -8.97
N PRO A 112 -14.50 -10.70 -9.92
CA PRO A 112 -14.38 -9.25 -10.04
C PRO A 112 -15.72 -8.49 -10.02
N GLU A 113 -16.73 -8.97 -10.75
CA GLU A 113 -18.06 -8.38 -10.78
C GLU A 113 -18.73 -8.41 -9.41
N ALA A 114 -18.64 -9.54 -8.70
CA ALA A 114 -19.21 -9.68 -7.36
C ALA A 114 -18.52 -8.79 -6.33
N VAL A 115 -17.21 -8.55 -6.45
CA VAL A 115 -16.48 -7.55 -5.63
C VAL A 115 -17.05 -6.16 -5.88
N VAL A 116 -17.17 -5.75 -7.14
CA VAL A 116 -17.68 -4.42 -7.53
C VAL A 116 -19.12 -4.24 -7.05
N GLN A 117 -19.98 -5.25 -7.26
CA GLN A 117 -21.36 -5.21 -6.77
C GLN A 117 -21.43 -5.15 -5.24
N LEU A 118 -20.53 -5.83 -4.53
CA LEU A 118 -20.45 -5.73 -3.07
C LEU A 118 -20.07 -4.31 -2.63
N ALA A 119 -19.08 -3.69 -3.29
CA ALA A 119 -18.64 -2.34 -2.99
C ALA A 119 -19.78 -1.32 -3.19
N LEU A 120 -20.50 -1.40 -4.31
CA LEU A 120 -21.67 -0.57 -4.58
C LEU A 120 -22.77 -0.76 -3.53
N ARG A 121 -23.11 -2.02 -3.19
CA ARG A 121 -24.14 -2.32 -2.17
C ARG A 121 -23.79 -1.79 -0.79
N GLN A 122 -22.50 -1.74 -0.45
CA GLN A 122 -22.03 -1.21 0.83
C GLN A 122 -21.78 0.31 0.80
N GLY A 123 -22.00 0.98 -0.34
CA GLY A 123 -21.80 2.42 -0.48
C GLY A 123 -20.33 2.85 -0.45
N ALA A 124 -19.40 1.95 -0.81
CA ALA A 124 -18.00 2.29 -0.92
C ALA A 124 -17.78 3.27 -2.10
N SER A 125 -16.86 4.22 -1.93
CA SER A 125 -16.43 5.12 -3.02
C SER A 125 -15.25 4.54 -3.80
N SER A 126 -14.56 3.54 -3.24
CA SER A 126 -13.43 2.88 -3.86
C SER A 126 -13.29 1.42 -3.44
N ILE A 127 -12.41 0.68 -4.12
CA ILE A 127 -12.00 -0.67 -3.78
C ILE A 127 -10.49 -0.65 -3.52
N ALA A 128 -10.06 -1.09 -2.34
CA ALA A 128 -8.66 -1.13 -1.93
C ALA A 128 -8.10 -2.55 -1.92
N CYS A 129 -7.09 -2.80 -2.76
CA CYS A 129 -6.27 -3.99 -2.72
C CYS A 129 -5.19 -3.78 -1.64
N THR A 130 -5.24 -4.53 -0.53
CA THR A 130 -4.51 -4.22 0.71
C THR A 130 -4.34 -5.46 1.61
N TYR A 131 -4.01 -5.26 2.89
CA TYR A 131 -3.71 -6.23 3.95
C TYR A 131 -2.46 -7.08 3.73
N ASN A 132 -2.25 -7.61 2.53
CA ASN A 132 -1.04 -8.31 2.13
C ASN A 132 -0.28 -7.50 1.07
N GLU A 133 -0.12 -8.02 -0.15
CA GLU A 133 0.54 -7.33 -1.24
C GLU A 133 -0.21 -7.55 -2.57
N PRO A 134 -0.84 -6.50 -3.15
CA PRO A 134 -1.54 -6.60 -4.43
C PRO A 134 -0.73 -7.23 -5.56
N ALA A 135 0.58 -6.99 -5.61
CA ALA A 135 1.44 -7.53 -6.67
C ALA A 135 1.40 -9.07 -6.76
N VAL A 136 1.21 -9.79 -5.64
CA VAL A 136 1.22 -11.26 -5.70
C VAL A 136 -0.06 -11.85 -6.29
N TRP A 137 -1.13 -11.07 -6.35
CA TRP A 137 -2.44 -11.42 -6.90
C TRP A 137 -2.94 -10.42 -7.95
N ALA A 138 -1.99 -9.77 -8.63
CA ALA A 138 -2.23 -8.66 -9.55
C ALA A 138 -3.33 -8.90 -10.58
N GLU A 139 -3.40 -10.08 -11.20
CA GLU A 139 -4.40 -10.35 -12.23
C GLU A 139 -5.83 -10.25 -11.69
N TYR A 140 -6.06 -10.67 -10.45
CA TYR A 140 -7.36 -10.51 -9.80
C TYR A 140 -7.63 -9.03 -9.45
N ALA A 141 -6.61 -8.31 -8.98
CA ALA A 141 -6.71 -6.89 -8.67
C ALA A 141 -7.02 -6.03 -9.91
N LEU A 142 -6.37 -6.31 -11.04
CA LEU A 142 -6.55 -5.60 -12.31
C LEU A 142 -7.87 -5.94 -12.98
N ASP A 143 -8.33 -7.19 -12.90
CA ASP A 143 -9.67 -7.56 -13.36
C ASP A 143 -10.75 -6.83 -12.54
N ILE A 144 -10.60 -6.76 -11.20
CA ILE A 144 -11.49 -5.94 -10.34
C ILE A 144 -11.46 -4.48 -10.80
N ALA A 145 -10.28 -3.90 -11.01
CA ALA A 145 -10.15 -2.50 -11.39
C ALA A 145 -10.81 -2.20 -12.75
N THR A 146 -10.69 -3.13 -13.70
CA THR A 146 -11.34 -3.05 -15.01
C THR A 146 -12.86 -2.97 -14.88
N VAL A 147 -13.46 -3.83 -14.05
CA VAL A 147 -14.91 -3.81 -13.81
C VAL A 147 -15.33 -2.59 -12.99
N ALA A 148 -14.55 -2.21 -11.98
CA ALA A 148 -14.83 -1.06 -11.11
C ALA A 148 -14.95 0.25 -11.91
N ARG A 149 -14.07 0.43 -12.90
CA ARG A 149 -14.10 1.60 -13.79
C ARG A 149 -15.41 1.72 -14.59
N GLN A 150 -16.03 0.60 -14.96
CA GLN A 150 -17.34 0.61 -15.64
C GLN A 150 -18.49 1.03 -14.71
N ALA A 151 -18.28 0.92 -13.41
CA ALA A 151 -19.24 1.24 -12.36
C ALA A 151 -18.92 2.56 -11.62
N ASP A 152 -18.02 3.38 -12.15
CA ASP A 152 -17.55 4.64 -11.54
C ASP A 152 -17.00 4.47 -10.11
N LEU A 153 -16.43 3.30 -9.81
CA LEU A 153 -15.71 3.05 -8.57
C LEU A 153 -14.22 3.24 -8.77
N ARG A 154 -13.61 3.98 -7.83
CA ARG A 154 -12.16 4.16 -7.79
C ARG A 154 -11.45 2.92 -7.25
N THR A 155 -10.19 2.76 -7.62
CA THR A 155 -9.38 1.60 -7.21
C THR A 155 -8.07 2.04 -6.59
N VAL A 156 -7.65 1.32 -5.55
CA VAL A 156 -6.52 1.68 -4.70
C VAL A 156 -5.60 0.49 -4.52
N PHE A 157 -4.29 0.72 -4.64
CA PHE A 157 -3.26 -0.21 -4.18
C PHE A 157 -2.61 0.33 -2.91
N VAL A 158 -2.71 -0.44 -1.81
CA VAL A 158 -1.88 -0.24 -0.61
C VAL A 158 -0.82 -1.32 -0.61
N SER A 159 0.44 -0.94 -0.81
CA SER A 159 1.48 -1.89 -1.23
C SER A 159 2.85 -1.52 -0.68
N ASN A 160 3.74 -2.51 -0.64
CA ASN A 160 5.16 -2.28 -0.42
C ASN A 160 5.92 -1.72 -1.64
N GLY A 161 5.26 -1.52 -2.77
CA GLY A 161 5.83 -0.91 -3.97
C GLY A 161 6.88 -1.75 -4.69
N PHE A 162 7.07 -3.02 -4.33
CA PHE A 162 8.11 -3.87 -4.90
C PHE A 162 7.69 -4.50 -6.24
N TYR A 163 7.25 -3.65 -7.16
CA TYR A 163 6.68 -4.05 -8.45
C TYR A 163 7.76 -4.38 -9.47
N SER A 164 7.38 -5.19 -10.46
CA SER A 164 8.12 -5.28 -11.71
C SER A 164 7.70 -4.14 -12.64
N HIS A 165 8.50 -3.89 -13.68
CA HIS A 165 8.14 -2.94 -14.73
C HIS A 165 6.84 -3.37 -15.44
N GLU A 166 6.68 -4.67 -15.71
CA GLU A 166 5.51 -5.21 -16.39
C GLU A 166 4.21 -5.00 -15.59
N LEU A 167 4.24 -5.25 -14.27
CA LEU A 167 3.07 -4.97 -13.44
C LEU A 167 2.75 -3.48 -13.41
N LEU A 168 3.74 -2.61 -13.20
CA LEU A 168 3.51 -1.17 -13.19
C LEU A 168 2.87 -0.70 -14.49
N HIS A 169 3.38 -1.16 -15.64
CA HIS A 169 2.83 -0.82 -16.95
C HIS A 169 1.35 -1.22 -17.09
N GLU A 170 0.94 -2.39 -16.59
CA GLU A 170 -0.47 -2.83 -16.62
C GLU A 170 -1.34 -2.12 -15.56
N ALA A 171 -0.78 -1.78 -14.40
CA ALA A 171 -1.53 -1.21 -13.28
C ALA A 171 -1.79 0.29 -13.40
N LEU A 172 -0.81 1.08 -13.85
CA LEU A 172 -0.90 2.54 -13.95
C LEU A 172 -2.17 3.06 -14.68
N PRO A 173 -2.63 2.47 -15.82
CA PRO A 173 -3.84 2.96 -16.48
C PRO A 173 -5.15 2.56 -15.77
N LEU A 174 -5.09 1.65 -14.79
CA LEU A 174 -6.27 1.07 -14.13
C LEU A 174 -6.43 1.51 -12.68
N ILE A 175 -5.34 1.77 -11.97
CA ILE A 175 -5.36 2.08 -10.53
C ILE A 175 -5.35 3.60 -10.31
N ASP A 176 -6.36 4.09 -9.58
CA ASP A 176 -6.55 5.54 -9.37
C ASP A 176 -5.62 6.13 -8.30
N ALA A 177 -5.29 5.34 -7.26
CA ALA A 177 -4.42 5.79 -6.18
C ALA A 177 -3.53 4.69 -5.59
N TYR A 178 -2.37 5.12 -5.12
CA TYR A 178 -1.37 4.29 -4.48
C TYR A 178 -1.05 4.82 -3.09
N ASN A 179 -0.95 3.92 -2.13
CA ASN A 179 -0.22 4.16 -0.89
C ASN A 179 0.97 3.21 -0.86
N ILE A 180 2.18 3.76 -0.98
CA ILE A 180 3.41 2.96 -1.02
C ILE A 180 4.14 3.06 0.32
N ASP A 181 4.44 1.89 0.90
CA ASP A 181 5.25 1.80 2.09
C ASP A 181 6.75 2.00 1.78
N LEU A 182 7.28 3.20 2.05
CA LEU A 182 8.73 3.42 2.15
C LEU A 182 9.20 3.02 3.55
N LYS A 183 9.55 1.75 3.72
CA LYS A 183 9.80 1.14 5.05
C LYS A 183 11.11 1.57 5.71
N SER A 184 12.06 2.10 4.94
CA SER A 184 13.39 2.57 5.36
C SER A 184 14.08 3.22 4.15
N PHE A 185 15.19 3.93 4.34
CA PHE A 185 16.08 4.39 3.27
C PHE A 185 17.41 3.61 3.23
N SER A 186 17.43 2.40 3.81
CA SER A 186 18.57 1.50 3.88
C SER A 186 18.30 0.18 3.16
N ASP A 187 19.07 -0.14 2.12
CA ASP A 187 18.95 -1.43 1.41
C ASP A 187 19.27 -2.63 2.34
N ASP A 188 20.10 -2.44 3.38
CA ASP A 188 20.37 -3.47 4.40
C ASP A 188 19.11 -3.82 5.20
N PHE A 189 18.32 -2.80 5.59
CA PHE A 189 17.03 -3.00 6.26
C PHE A 189 16.08 -3.81 5.36
N TYR A 190 15.98 -3.48 4.07
CA TYR A 190 15.12 -4.23 3.16
C TYR A 190 15.55 -5.69 3.02
N ARG A 191 16.85 -5.96 2.88
CA ARG A 191 17.36 -7.32 2.72
C ARG A 191 17.15 -8.16 3.98
N ARG A 192 17.46 -7.60 5.15
CA ARG A 192 17.45 -8.35 6.42
C ARG A 192 16.09 -8.40 7.08
N VAL A 193 15.36 -7.29 7.08
CA VAL A 193 14.10 -7.16 7.82
C VAL A 193 12.91 -7.46 6.92
N CYS A 194 12.96 -7.07 5.64
CA CYS A 194 11.83 -7.21 4.71
C CYS A 194 11.97 -8.37 3.71
N GLY A 195 13.16 -8.95 3.52
CA GLY A 195 13.40 -9.94 2.47
C GLY A 195 13.30 -9.37 1.05
N GLY A 196 13.57 -8.08 0.88
CA GLY A 196 13.46 -7.33 -0.38
C GLY A 196 14.68 -6.48 -0.68
N ARG A 197 14.50 -5.45 -1.53
CA ARG A 197 15.51 -4.42 -1.84
C ARG A 197 14.85 -3.05 -1.87
N LEU A 198 15.62 -2.00 -1.56
CA LEU A 198 15.12 -0.62 -1.53
C LEU A 198 14.84 -0.09 -2.94
N GLN A 199 15.80 -0.24 -3.86
CA GLN A 199 15.77 0.45 -5.15
C GLN A 199 14.47 0.24 -5.95
N PRO A 200 13.91 -0.98 -6.07
CA PRO A 200 12.65 -1.15 -6.81
C PRO A 200 11.46 -0.41 -6.21
N VAL A 201 11.45 -0.17 -4.90
CA VAL A 201 10.40 0.63 -4.24
C VAL A 201 10.55 2.10 -4.61
N LEU A 202 11.78 2.63 -4.58
CA LEU A 202 12.07 4.00 -5.00
C LEU A 202 11.73 4.23 -6.48
N ASP A 203 12.04 3.26 -7.34
CA ASP A 203 11.73 3.30 -8.77
C ASP A 203 10.21 3.31 -9.00
N ALA A 204 9.47 2.49 -8.24
CA ALA A 204 8.01 2.45 -8.32
C ALA A 204 7.38 3.78 -7.92
N ILE A 205 7.82 4.39 -6.81
CA ILE A 205 7.30 5.68 -6.36
C ILE A 205 7.51 6.76 -7.44
N ARG A 206 8.71 6.83 -8.02
CA ARG A 206 8.98 7.77 -9.12
C ARG A 206 8.09 7.49 -10.34
N ALA A 207 7.97 6.23 -10.75
CA ALA A 207 7.18 5.85 -11.91
C ALA A 207 5.67 6.14 -11.74
N ILE A 208 5.12 5.92 -10.54
CA ILE A 208 3.72 6.24 -10.21
C ILE A 208 3.50 7.75 -10.28
N HIS A 209 4.39 8.53 -9.67
CA HIS A 209 4.33 9.99 -9.73
C HIS A 209 4.42 10.53 -11.16
N ASP A 210 5.40 10.06 -11.94
CA ASP A 210 5.64 10.50 -13.32
C ASP A 210 4.45 10.15 -14.25
N ALA A 211 3.73 9.07 -13.96
CA ALA A 211 2.51 8.69 -14.67
C ALA A 211 1.29 9.56 -14.32
N GLY A 212 1.37 10.39 -13.27
CA GLY A 212 0.30 11.27 -12.83
C GLY A 212 -0.79 10.59 -12.00
N SER A 213 -0.57 9.37 -11.53
CA SER A 213 -1.46 8.69 -10.58
C SER A 213 -1.41 9.37 -9.21
N TRP A 214 -2.49 9.27 -8.42
CA TRP A 214 -2.45 9.77 -7.05
C TRP A 214 -1.57 8.87 -6.17
N GLU A 215 -0.69 9.45 -5.37
CA GLU A 215 0.21 8.69 -4.50
C GLU A 215 0.41 9.39 -3.16
N GLU A 216 0.39 8.59 -2.09
CA GLU A 216 0.81 8.98 -0.74
C GLU A 216 1.80 7.96 -0.20
N ILE A 217 2.77 8.39 0.60
CA ILE A 217 3.85 7.52 1.10
C ILE A 217 3.65 7.24 2.57
N THR A 218 3.88 6.00 3.00
CA THR A 218 3.80 5.63 4.43
C THR A 218 5.10 5.01 4.90
N SER A 219 5.53 5.37 6.11
CA SER A 219 6.71 4.82 6.77
C SER A 219 6.35 4.44 8.21
N LEU A 220 6.44 3.15 8.52
CA LEU A 220 6.34 2.65 9.89
C LEU A 220 7.69 2.85 10.59
N ILE A 221 7.74 3.65 11.65
CA ILE A 221 8.98 3.95 12.37
C ILE A 221 9.17 2.93 13.49
N ILE A 222 10.30 2.22 13.49
CA ILE A 222 10.64 1.10 14.36
C ILE A 222 11.91 1.47 15.16
N PRO A 223 11.84 1.48 16.50
CA PRO A 223 12.97 1.89 17.34
C PRO A 223 14.25 1.10 17.10
N GLY A 224 15.37 1.81 16.92
CA GLY A 224 16.69 1.25 16.72
C GLY A 224 16.95 0.67 15.32
N LEU A 225 15.99 0.78 14.39
CA LEU A 225 16.15 0.27 13.02
C LEU A 225 16.05 1.35 11.95
N ASN A 226 14.99 2.15 11.94
CA ASN A 226 14.76 3.19 10.93
C ASN A 226 14.32 4.54 11.53
N ASP A 227 14.58 4.75 12.83
CA ASP A 227 14.18 5.93 13.60
C ASP A 227 15.31 6.94 13.83
N SER A 228 16.50 6.70 13.26
CA SER A 228 17.61 7.66 13.33
C SER A 228 17.31 8.93 12.53
N GLU A 229 17.84 10.07 12.96
CA GLU A 229 17.60 11.36 12.27
C GLU A 229 18.05 11.33 10.80
N ASN A 230 19.19 10.71 10.51
CA ASN A 230 19.67 10.58 9.13
C ASN A 230 18.72 9.75 8.25
N GLU A 231 18.15 8.68 8.81
CA GLU A 231 17.21 7.82 8.08
C GLU A 231 15.89 8.54 7.82
N LEU A 232 15.36 9.24 8.83
CA LEU A 232 14.16 10.05 8.71
C LEU A 232 14.34 11.16 7.66
N ARG A 233 15.47 11.87 7.69
CA ARG A 233 15.80 12.90 6.70
C ARG A 233 15.92 12.31 5.31
N ALA A 234 16.57 11.16 5.15
CA ALA A 234 16.73 10.55 3.83
C ALA A 234 15.38 10.13 3.21
N MET A 235 14.48 9.54 4.00
CA MET A 235 13.12 9.23 3.54
C MET A 235 12.34 10.50 3.19
N ALA A 236 12.30 11.48 4.09
CA ALA A 236 11.59 12.74 3.88
C ALA A 236 12.12 13.51 2.67
N HIS A 237 13.45 13.64 2.55
CA HIS A 237 14.12 14.29 1.44
C HIS A 237 13.80 13.62 0.11
N PHE A 238 13.78 12.29 0.06
CA PHE A 238 13.41 11.56 -1.14
C PHE A 238 11.98 11.90 -1.58
N VAL A 239 11.01 11.85 -0.67
CA VAL A 239 9.60 12.19 -0.97
C VAL A 239 9.48 13.66 -1.41
N ALA A 240 10.10 14.59 -0.68
CA ALA A 240 10.08 16.02 -1.01
C ALA A 240 10.74 16.33 -2.36
N SER A 241 11.79 15.58 -2.73
CA SER A 241 12.48 15.73 -4.01
C SER A 241 11.63 15.32 -5.21
N ILE A 242 10.59 14.50 -4.99
CA ILE A 242 9.63 14.12 -6.02
C ILE A 242 8.53 15.19 -6.07
N ASP A 243 7.87 15.44 -4.95
CA ASP A 243 6.85 16.47 -4.84
C ASP A 243 6.68 16.92 -3.39
N PRO A 244 6.97 18.19 -3.05
CA PRO A 244 6.71 18.74 -1.72
C PRO A 244 5.26 18.62 -1.25
N ALA A 245 4.30 18.54 -2.17
CA ALA A 245 2.88 18.37 -1.86
C ALA A 245 2.45 16.90 -1.68
N MET A 246 3.33 15.93 -1.91
CA MET A 246 3.05 14.50 -1.69
C MET A 246 2.91 14.23 -0.19
N PRO A 247 1.76 13.72 0.29
CA PRO A 247 1.58 13.35 1.68
C PRO A 247 2.55 12.26 2.12
N TRP A 248 3.21 12.49 3.26
CA TRP A 248 3.99 11.47 3.95
C TRP A 248 3.38 11.12 5.30
N HIS A 249 3.10 9.84 5.51
CA HIS A 249 2.50 9.31 6.73
C HIS A 249 3.56 8.59 7.55
N VAL A 250 3.78 9.06 8.76
CA VAL A 250 4.70 8.48 9.72
C VAL A 250 3.88 7.69 10.74
N SER A 251 3.99 6.37 10.71
CA SER A 251 3.20 5.48 11.56
C SER A 251 4.00 4.93 12.74
N ARG A 252 3.35 4.85 13.90
CA ARG A 252 3.87 4.21 15.11
C ARG A 252 3.93 2.69 14.98
N PHE A 253 5.06 2.08 15.37
CA PHE A 253 5.23 0.63 15.48
C PHE A 253 4.73 0.10 16.83
N PHE A 254 4.18 -1.10 16.78
CA PHE A 254 3.85 -1.94 17.93
C PHE A 254 4.49 -3.33 17.73
N PRO A 255 5.03 -3.96 18.78
CA PRO A 255 5.63 -5.29 18.70
C PRO A 255 4.66 -6.31 18.10
N MET A 256 5.07 -6.94 17.00
CA MET A 256 4.27 -7.89 16.22
C MET A 256 5.18 -8.94 15.58
N TYR A 257 4.60 -10.10 15.27
CA TYR A 257 5.25 -11.20 14.55
C TYR A 257 6.60 -11.62 15.15
N HIS A 258 7.73 -11.39 14.46
CA HIS A 258 9.06 -11.77 14.94
C HIS A 258 9.76 -10.67 15.75
N MET A 259 9.10 -9.53 15.96
CA MET A 259 9.66 -8.35 16.63
C MET A 259 8.98 -8.05 17.97
N LEU A 260 8.68 -9.09 18.75
CA LEU A 260 7.99 -8.97 20.04
C LEU A 260 8.84 -8.30 21.13
N ASP A 261 10.18 -8.38 21.01
CA ASP A 261 11.12 -7.79 21.96
C ASP A 261 11.47 -6.32 21.63
N THR A 262 10.98 -5.78 20.51
CA THR A 262 11.19 -4.40 20.12
C THR A 262 10.18 -3.49 20.80
N PRO A 263 10.59 -2.40 21.47
CA PRO A 263 9.64 -1.53 22.15
C PRO A 263 8.71 -0.82 21.18
N ILE A 264 7.52 -0.44 21.65
CA ILE A 264 6.60 0.45 20.94
C ILE A 264 7.34 1.76 20.64
N THR A 265 7.16 2.31 19.44
CA THR A 265 7.76 3.60 19.09
C THR A 265 7.28 4.69 20.04
N PRO A 266 8.16 5.46 20.67
CA PRO A 266 7.75 6.59 21.50
C PRO A 266 6.99 7.64 20.68
N ALA A 267 6.03 8.34 21.30
CA ALA A 267 5.31 9.44 20.65
C ALA A 267 6.27 10.53 20.13
N ALA A 268 7.26 10.88 20.95
CA ALA A 268 8.29 11.86 20.59
C ALA A 268 9.09 11.49 19.32
N SER A 269 9.28 10.19 19.03
CA SER A 269 9.95 9.76 17.79
C SER A 269 9.08 10.04 16.56
N ILE A 270 7.76 9.87 16.68
CA ILE A 270 6.80 10.19 15.61
C ILE A 270 6.70 11.70 15.41
N GLU A 271 6.59 12.46 16.49
CA GLU A 271 6.60 13.93 16.45
C GLU A 271 7.89 14.47 15.81
N ARG A 272 9.04 13.88 16.15
CA ARG A 272 10.33 14.25 15.53
C ARG A 272 10.34 13.93 14.04
N ALA A 273 9.86 12.76 13.63
CA ALA A 273 9.78 12.41 12.21
C ALA A 273 8.86 13.35 11.41
N VAL A 274 7.74 13.79 12.00
CA VAL A 274 6.87 14.82 11.41
C VAL A 274 7.63 16.14 11.22
N GLN A 275 8.34 16.60 12.25
CA GLN A 275 9.18 17.81 12.17
C GLN A 275 10.27 17.69 11.11
N VAL A 276 10.97 16.54 11.05
CA VAL A 276 11.98 16.28 10.00
C VAL A 276 11.35 16.36 8.61
N GLY A 277 10.17 15.76 8.41
CA GLY A 277 9.47 15.84 7.13
C GLY A 277 9.21 17.29 6.69
N GLN A 278 8.76 18.13 7.62
CA GLN A 278 8.52 19.56 7.38
C GLN A 278 9.82 20.33 7.12
N GLU A 279 10.89 20.04 7.87
CA GLU A 279 12.22 20.64 7.70
C GLU A 279 12.82 20.31 6.32
N GLU A 280 12.58 19.11 5.80
CA GLU A 280 12.98 18.70 4.44
C GLU A 280 12.06 19.26 3.34
N GLY A 281 11.02 20.03 3.71
CA GLY A 281 10.19 20.79 2.78
C GLY A 281 8.86 20.15 2.40
N LEU A 282 8.45 19.05 3.05
CA LEU A 282 7.12 18.48 2.82
C LEU A 282 6.03 19.39 3.39
N LEU A 283 5.00 19.63 2.58
CA LEU A 283 3.84 20.43 2.96
C LEU A 283 2.86 19.66 3.85
N HIS A 284 2.83 18.34 3.72
CA HIS A 284 1.86 17.47 4.37
C HIS A 284 2.56 16.24 4.98
N VAL A 285 2.68 16.25 6.31
CA VAL A 285 3.25 15.13 7.07
C VAL A 285 2.30 14.76 8.19
N TYR A 286 1.88 13.50 8.22
CA TYR A 286 0.84 13.00 9.12
C TYR A 286 1.40 12.00 10.10
N SER A 287 1.01 12.11 11.37
CA SER A 287 1.28 11.06 12.34
C SER A 287 0.15 10.02 12.34
N GLY A 288 0.50 8.77 12.12
CA GLY A 288 -0.39 7.62 12.19
C GLY A 288 -0.18 6.78 13.45
N ASN A 289 -1.21 6.03 13.85
CA ASN A 289 -1.14 5.06 14.95
C ASN A 289 -0.70 5.65 16.30
N LEU A 290 -1.05 6.90 16.57
CA LEU A 290 -0.70 7.62 17.79
C LEU A 290 -1.97 8.04 18.56
N PRO A 291 -2.54 7.15 19.41
CA PRO A 291 -3.76 7.46 20.16
C PRO A 291 -3.59 8.69 21.07
N GLY A 292 -4.60 9.56 21.13
CA GLY A 292 -4.62 10.73 22.02
C GLY A 292 -3.93 11.98 21.47
N HIS A 293 -3.42 11.95 20.24
CA HIS A 293 -2.89 13.13 19.54
C HIS A 293 -3.93 13.65 18.53
N ASP A 294 -5.01 14.22 19.06
CA ASP A 294 -6.07 14.84 18.26
C ASP A 294 -5.50 16.01 17.42
N GLY A 295 -5.89 16.11 16.16
CA GLY A 295 -5.42 17.15 15.22
C GLY A 295 -4.15 16.83 14.43
N ALA A 296 -3.36 15.83 14.84
CA ALA A 296 -2.13 15.46 14.12
C ALA A 296 -2.39 14.72 12.77
N GLY A 297 -3.65 14.40 12.50
CA GLY A 297 -4.13 13.89 11.21
C GLY A 297 -4.86 14.94 10.36
N ASP A 298 -4.96 16.19 10.82
CA ASP A 298 -5.72 17.23 10.12
C ASP A 298 -4.98 17.72 8.88
N THR A 299 -5.72 17.92 7.79
CA THR A 299 -5.17 18.56 6.60
C THR A 299 -5.19 20.07 6.82
N VAL A 300 -4.02 20.70 6.93
CA VAL A 300 -3.86 22.15 7.04
C VAL A 300 -3.47 22.77 5.70
N CYS A 301 -3.89 24.02 5.48
CA CYS A 301 -3.52 24.78 4.30
C CYS A 301 -2.03 25.18 4.36
N PRO A 302 -1.21 24.84 3.36
CA PRO A 302 0.22 25.16 3.39
C PRO A 302 0.51 26.66 3.27
N GLN A 303 -0.46 27.46 2.82
CA GLN A 303 -0.30 28.90 2.64
C GLN A 303 -0.62 29.73 3.89
N CYS A 304 -1.68 29.37 4.63
CA CYS A 304 -2.14 30.18 5.77
C CYS A 304 -2.32 29.41 7.08
N GLY A 305 -2.03 28.09 7.09
CA GLY A 305 -2.12 27.24 8.27
C GLY A 305 -3.53 26.90 8.75
N ALA A 306 -4.59 27.39 8.08
CA ALA A 306 -5.96 27.08 8.46
C ALA A 306 -6.29 25.60 8.20
N THR A 307 -7.00 24.96 9.12
CA THR A 307 -7.48 23.58 8.94
C THR A 307 -8.51 23.51 7.81
N VAL A 308 -8.31 22.54 6.91
CA VAL A 308 -9.17 22.29 5.74
C VAL A 308 -10.01 21.03 5.94
N ILE A 309 -9.41 20.00 6.55
CA ILE A 309 -10.07 18.74 6.93
C ILE A 309 -9.65 18.39 8.35
N GLU A 310 -10.65 18.23 9.22
CA GLU A 310 -10.48 17.78 10.61
C GLU A 310 -10.71 16.27 10.71
N ARG A 311 -9.88 15.59 11.50
CA ARG A 311 -9.96 14.14 11.71
C ARG A 311 -9.84 13.78 13.18
N GLN A 312 -10.63 12.79 13.57
CA GLN A 312 -10.45 12.05 14.82
C GLN A 312 -10.18 10.58 14.50
N GLY A 313 -8.93 10.15 14.67
CA GLY A 313 -8.47 8.86 14.17
C GLY A 313 -8.68 8.75 12.65
N TYR A 314 -9.41 7.72 12.21
CA TYR A 314 -9.73 7.52 10.80
C TYR A 314 -11.06 8.16 10.36
N THR A 315 -11.69 8.98 11.20
CA THR A 315 -12.97 9.61 10.89
C THR A 315 -12.77 11.08 10.58
N VAL A 316 -13.24 11.54 9.42
CA VAL A 316 -13.33 12.97 9.12
C VAL A 316 -14.52 13.57 9.88
N THR A 317 -14.25 14.55 10.74
CA THR A 317 -15.26 15.22 11.58
C THR A 317 -15.77 16.50 10.95
N ALA A 318 -14.94 17.20 10.18
CA ALA A 318 -15.31 18.37 9.40
C ALA A 318 -14.44 18.49 8.14
N ARG A 319 -15.01 19.02 7.06
CA ARG A 319 -14.26 19.35 5.84
C ARG A 319 -14.93 20.45 5.05
N THR A 320 -14.13 21.27 4.37
CA THR A 320 -14.59 22.30 3.42
C THR A 320 -14.32 21.91 1.96
N GLY A 321 -14.03 20.63 1.73
CA GLY A 321 -13.41 20.12 0.50
C GLY A 321 -11.90 20.23 0.58
N LEU A 322 -11.23 20.35 -0.57
CA LEU A 322 -9.79 20.61 -0.68
C LEU A 322 -9.46 22.08 -0.98
N THR A 323 -10.40 22.99 -0.75
CA THR A 323 -10.17 24.44 -0.91
C THR A 323 -10.15 25.08 0.46
N CYS A 324 -9.07 25.80 0.79
CA CYS A 324 -8.93 26.47 2.07
C CYS A 324 -10.04 27.52 2.27
N PRO A 325 -10.81 27.47 3.38
CA PRO A 325 -11.92 28.40 3.61
C PRO A 325 -11.45 29.82 3.93
N THR A 326 -10.19 29.99 4.33
CA THR A 326 -9.63 31.28 4.76
C THR A 326 -8.97 32.05 3.63
N CYS A 327 -8.15 31.40 2.81
CA CYS A 327 -7.36 32.06 1.76
C CYS A 327 -7.64 31.57 0.33
N GLY A 328 -8.51 30.57 0.15
CA GLY A 328 -8.89 30.05 -1.17
C GLY A 328 -7.87 29.16 -1.85
N THR A 329 -6.71 28.90 -1.23
CA THR A 329 -5.70 27.98 -1.74
C THR A 329 -6.26 26.57 -1.88
N ARG A 330 -6.10 25.96 -3.06
CA ARG A 330 -6.45 24.56 -3.28
C ARG A 330 -5.34 23.66 -2.75
N VAL A 331 -5.65 22.85 -1.74
CA VAL A 331 -4.80 21.76 -1.27
C VAL A 331 -4.82 20.64 -2.31
N LYS A 332 -3.65 20.09 -2.64
CA LYS A 332 -3.53 19.03 -3.63
C LYS A 332 -4.22 17.76 -3.13
N GLY A 333 -5.08 17.15 -3.95
CA GLY A 333 -5.83 15.94 -3.60
C GLY A 333 -6.91 15.62 -4.63
N VAL A 334 -7.61 14.49 -4.40
CA VAL A 334 -8.71 13.98 -5.21
C VAL A 334 -10.00 14.02 -4.38
N GLU A 335 -11.04 14.66 -4.91
CA GLU A 335 -12.37 14.70 -4.27
C GLU A 335 -13.30 13.67 -4.91
N ARG A 336 -14.40 13.39 -4.20
CA ARG A 336 -15.51 12.57 -4.73
C ARG A 336 -16.26 13.30 -5.83
#